data_AF-A0A2W7MCG6-F1
#
_entry.id   AF-A0A2W7MCG6-F1
#
_cell.length_a   1.000
_cell.length_b   1.000
_cell.length_c   1.000
_cell.angle_alpha   90.00
_cell.angle_beta   90.00
_cell.angle_gamma   90.00
#
_symmetry.space_group_name_H-M   'P 1'
#
loop_
_entity.id
_entity.type
_entity.pdbx_description
1 polymer ?
#
loop_
_entity_poly.entity_id
_entity_poly.type
_entity_poly.pdbx_seq_one_letter_code
_entity_poly.pdbx_strand_id
1 'polypeptide(L)'
;MHASKKYLTDTSVHQALLLVDLTEASTPDHAVRLLLNEVLQGLAEKGWPPAQLQTGPRIVSAEENYGLLGYDPAEVTLGSEHTRWVDECSLLRTQTTSQIPAALQRAAHVRQPGETILLAAPGITFRRDSRDRWHCAEPHQMDIWVLGDPELSTHDHLLRLVSDILKTAVPDKRWVYSDSPHHYTEGGIEVNVLNDGTPVEVLECGRIATSLLERLKIDPQRHGGLALGMGLDRLTMLRKGIPDIRLLRDQNVRVQAQMHDLNPWSAVSRLPSIARDISLAVTPGLSEEVLTERMLQAAGDNSDWIEEMQVKGRWRFSDLPVQAIERLGLLPGQENVLLRVVLRDCSRSITTHEANALYANIQSALHEGAPGAGYRMDLPKS
;
A
#
# COMPACT_ATOMS: atom_id res chain seq x y z
N MET A 1 15.37 5.06 23.00
CA MET A 1 15.82 6.19 22.15
C MET A 1 14.88 6.21 20.96
N HIS A 2 14.05 7.24 20.81
CA HIS A 2 13.28 7.41 19.57
C HIS A 2 14.30 7.57 18.44
N ALA A 3 14.28 6.66 17.45
CA ALA A 3 14.99 6.91 16.21
C ALA A 3 14.47 8.26 15.67
N SER A 4 15.38 9.20 15.41
CA SER A 4 15.00 10.49 14.82
C SER A 4 14.16 10.23 13.58
N LYS A 5 12.99 10.88 13.47
CA LYS A 5 12.17 10.79 12.26
C LYS A 5 13.02 11.21 11.05
N LYS A 6 12.93 10.45 9.97
CA LYS A 6 13.51 10.79 8.66
C LYS A 6 12.42 11.47 7.83
N TYR A 7 12.67 12.72 7.45
CA TYR A 7 11.74 13.50 6.65
C TYR A 7 12.01 13.34 5.15
N LEU A 8 10.96 13.41 4.35
CA LEU A 8 11.06 13.47 2.90
C LEU A 8 11.70 14.80 2.47
N THR A 9 12.36 14.78 1.31
CA THR A 9 12.80 16.02 0.65
C THR A 9 11.62 16.72 -0.01
N ASP A 10 11.70 18.04 -0.22
CA ASP A 10 10.67 18.81 -0.94
C ASP A 10 10.36 18.21 -2.32
N THR A 11 11.39 17.74 -3.03
CA THR A 11 11.24 17.07 -4.33
C THR A 11 10.45 15.77 -4.20
N SER A 12 10.74 14.94 -3.20
CA SER A 12 10.01 13.69 -2.96
C SER A 12 8.55 13.94 -2.58
N VAL A 13 8.28 14.96 -1.75
CA VAL A 13 6.91 15.38 -1.42
C VAL A 13 6.18 15.84 -2.68
N HIS A 14 6.81 16.71 -3.48
CA HIS A 14 6.21 17.20 -4.72
C HIS A 14 5.87 16.07 -5.70
N GLN A 15 6.78 15.11 -5.89
CA GLN A 15 6.55 13.93 -6.74
C GLN A 15 5.37 13.09 -6.24
N ALA A 16 5.27 12.83 -4.93
CA ALA A 16 4.15 12.08 -4.35
C ALA A 16 2.79 12.79 -4.56
N LEU A 17 2.78 14.13 -4.50
CA LEU A 17 1.58 14.93 -4.74
C LEU A 17 1.14 14.96 -6.21
N LEU A 18 2.06 14.73 -7.16
CA LEU A 18 1.76 14.67 -8.60
C LEU A 18 1.20 13.32 -9.07
N LEU A 19 1.28 12.25 -8.26
CA LEU A 19 0.78 10.94 -8.66
C LEU A 19 -0.73 10.97 -8.92
N VAL A 20 -1.18 10.33 -10.00
CA VAL A 20 -2.61 10.24 -10.33
C VAL A 20 -3.31 9.37 -9.31
N ASP A 21 -4.41 9.85 -8.74
CA ASP A 21 -5.30 9.05 -7.91
C ASP A 21 -6.33 8.35 -8.82
N LEU A 22 -6.22 7.03 -8.97
CA LEU A 22 -7.07 6.24 -9.86
C LEU A 22 -8.51 6.09 -9.34
N THR A 23 -8.80 6.60 -8.14
CA THR A 23 -10.15 6.66 -7.59
C THR A 23 -10.88 7.96 -7.98
N GLU A 24 -10.18 8.96 -8.52
CA GLU A 24 -10.77 10.22 -8.96
C GLU A 24 -11.40 10.09 -10.36
N ALA A 25 -12.38 10.96 -10.64
CA ALA A 25 -13.08 10.96 -11.92
C ALA A 25 -12.15 11.29 -13.09
N SER A 26 -12.28 10.53 -14.18
CA SER A 26 -11.53 10.74 -15.42
C SER A 26 -12.41 10.44 -16.64
N THR A 27 -11.94 10.81 -17.83
CA THR A 27 -12.69 10.61 -19.08
C THR A 27 -11.83 9.87 -20.09
N PRO A 28 -12.06 8.55 -20.30
CA PRO A 28 -12.95 7.66 -19.53
C PRO A 28 -12.43 7.30 -18.14
N ASP A 29 -13.31 6.87 -17.24
CA ASP A 29 -12.97 6.46 -15.87
C ASP A 29 -12.00 5.26 -15.87
N HIS A 30 -11.11 5.22 -14.87
CA HIS A 30 -10.20 4.09 -14.66
C HIS A 30 -10.91 2.90 -13.98
N ALA A 31 -10.45 1.67 -14.24
CA ALA A 31 -11.03 0.43 -13.72
C ALA A 31 -11.13 0.40 -12.19
N VAL A 32 -10.15 0.98 -11.50
CA VAL A 32 -10.17 1.18 -10.02
C VAL A 32 -11.38 2.00 -9.59
N ARG A 33 -11.67 3.11 -10.28
CA ARG A 33 -12.85 3.94 -10.02
C ARG A 33 -14.15 3.25 -10.43
N LEU A 34 -14.15 2.52 -11.55
CA LEU A 34 -15.32 1.74 -11.95
C LEU A 34 -15.70 0.70 -10.89
N LEU A 35 -14.72 -0.03 -10.36
CA LEU A 35 -14.93 -0.99 -9.27
C LEU A 35 -15.47 -0.31 -8.02
N LEU A 36 -14.89 0.82 -7.64
CA LEU A 36 -15.38 1.64 -6.53
C LEU A 36 -16.84 2.03 -6.72
N ASN A 37 -17.21 2.52 -7.91
CA ASN A 37 -18.58 2.93 -8.22
C ASN A 37 -19.53 1.73 -8.17
N GLU A 38 -19.14 0.58 -8.74
CA GLU A 38 -19.94 -0.65 -8.66
C GLU A 38 -20.16 -1.08 -7.21
N VAL A 39 -19.14 -1.04 -6.34
CA VAL A 39 -19.29 -1.38 -4.92
C VAL A 39 -20.28 -0.46 -4.21
N LEU A 40 -20.14 0.86 -4.37
CA LEU A 40 -21.03 1.83 -3.72
C LEU A 40 -22.47 1.69 -4.22
N GLN A 41 -22.67 1.52 -5.53
CA GLN A 41 -23.99 1.28 -6.12
C GLN A 41 -24.58 -0.04 -5.63
N GLY A 42 -23.81 -1.12 -5.66
CA GLY A 42 -24.25 -2.45 -5.23
C GLY A 42 -24.62 -2.49 -3.75
N LEU A 43 -23.93 -1.71 -2.89
CA LEU A 43 -24.34 -1.55 -1.50
C LEU A 43 -25.70 -0.85 -1.38
N ALA A 44 -25.92 0.23 -2.12
CA ALA A 44 -27.20 0.95 -2.13
C ALA A 44 -28.35 0.04 -2.61
N GLU A 45 -28.13 -0.74 -3.67
CA GLU A 45 -29.10 -1.72 -4.20
C GLU A 45 -29.44 -2.82 -3.19
N LYS A 46 -28.52 -3.12 -2.27
CA LYS A 46 -28.70 -4.09 -1.18
C LYS A 46 -29.27 -3.50 0.10
N GLY A 47 -29.70 -2.23 0.05
CA GLY A 47 -30.40 -1.54 1.13
C GLY A 47 -29.48 -0.87 2.16
N TRP A 48 -28.18 -0.75 1.88
CA TRP A 48 -27.33 0.16 2.63
C TRP A 48 -27.63 1.62 2.22
N PRO A 49 -27.47 2.61 3.12
CA PRO A 49 -27.73 3.99 2.76
C PRO A 49 -26.75 4.47 1.67
N PRO A 50 -27.17 5.41 0.80
CA PRO A 50 -26.27 6.02 -0.18
C PRO A 50 -25.01 6.58 0.49
N ALA A 51 -23.86 6.30 -0.11
CA ALA A 51 -22.57 6.67 0.44
C ALA A 51 -22.35 8.18 0.46
N GLN A 52 -21.94 8.71 1.62
CA GLN A 52 -21.40 10.05 1.74
C GLN A 52 -19.90 10.01 1.47
N LEU A 53 -19.50 10.42 0.27
CA LEU A 53 -18.09 10.46 -0.13
C LEU A 53 -17.30 11.46 0.73
N GLN A 54 -16.20 10.99 1.30
CA GLN A 54 -15.23 11.80 2.01
C GLN A 54 -13.99 11.98 1.14
N THR A 55 -13.53 13.22 1.05
CA THR A 55 -12.30 13.60 0.37
C THR A 55 -11.46 14.44 1.31
N GLY A 56 -10.14 14.38 1.16
CA GLY A 56 -9.21 15.05 2.06
C GLY A 56 -7.82 15.16 1.46
N PRO A 57 -6.95 15.95 2.09
CA PRO A 57 -5.59 16.17 1.60
C PRO A 57 -4.77 14.87 1.64
N ARG A 58 -3.71 14.84 0.83
CA ARG A 58 -2.72 13.75 0.84
C ARG A 58 -1.73 13.88 1.99
N ILE A 59 -1.47 15.12 2.44
CA ILE A 59 -0.69 15.41 3.65
C ILE A 59 -1.67 15.65 4.79
N VAL A 60 -1.50 14.89 5.86
CA VAL A 60 -2.35 14.95 7.07
C VAL A 60 -1.46 15.02 8.31
N SER A 61 -2.02 15.48 9.42
CA SER A 61 -1.32 15.40 10.70
C SER A 61 -1.21 13.94 11.18
N ALA A 62 -0.19 13.66 11.98
CA ALA A 62 -0.05 12.37 12.67
C ALA A 62 -1.22 12.08 13.59
N GLU A 63 -1.82 13.13 14.16
CA GLU A 63 -3.02 13.03 14.99
C GLU A 63 -4.20 12.51 14.16
N GLU A 64 -4.45 13.06 12.96
CA GLU A 64 -5.53 12.61 12.09
C GLU A 64 -5.30 11.19 11.54
N ASN A 65 -4.06 10.86 11.16
CA ASN A 65 -3.76 9.55 10.57
C ASN A 65 -3.67 8.42 11.59
N TYR A 66 -3.27 8.72 12.83
CA TYR A 66 -2.95 7.71 13.84
C TYR A 66 -3.53 8.04 15.23
N GLY A 67 -3.28 9.25 15.76
CA GLY A 67 -3.65 9.60 17.14
C GLY A 67 -5.14 9.43 17.45
N LEU A 68 -6.02 9.99 16.61
CA LEU A 68 -7.47 9.86 16.73
C LEU A 68 -7.96 8.40 16.60
N LEU A 69 -7.20 7.55 15.92
CA LEU A 69 -7.48 6.12 15.77
C LEU A 69 -6.93 5.27 16.91
N GLY A 70 -6.20 5.88 17.86
CA GLY A 70 -5.77 5.23 19.10
C GLY A 70 -4.39 4.59 19.05
N TYR A 71 -3.62 4.82 18.00
CA TYR A 71 -2.24 4.37 17.92
C TYR A 71 -1.37 5.12 18.93
N ASP A 72 -0.48 4.40 19.59
CA ASP A 72 0.55 4.99 20.45
C ASP A 72 1.64 5.65 19.57
N PRO A 73 2.09 6.89 19.87
CA PRO A 73 3.18 7.56 19.16
C PRO A 73 4.49 6.76 19.05
N ALA A 74 4.71 5.78 19.92
CA ALA A 74 5.88 4.91 19.94
C ALA A 74 5.71 3.63 19.11
N GLU A 75 4.56 3.38 18.49
CA GLU A 75 4.34 2.21 17.64
C GLU A 75 5.23 2.20 16.40
N VAL A 76 5.64 0.99 16.00
CA VAL A 76 6.55 0.78 14.87
C VAL A 76 5.97 1.33 13.57
N THR A 77 4.66 1.23 13.37
CA THR A 77 3.94 1.76 12.19
C THR A 77 4.15 3.26 11.98
N LEU A 78 4.34 4.03 13.07
CA LEU A 78 4.64 5.47 13.01
C LEU A 78 6.12 5.75 12.73
N GLY A 79 6.98 4.73 12.83
CA GLY A 79 8.40 4.81 12.51
C GLY A 79 8.64 5.15 11.03
N SER A 80 9.75 5.84 10.77
CA SER A 80 10.16 6.23 9.41
C SER A 80 10.55 5.06 8.51
N GLU A 81 10.48 3.83 9.00
CA GLU A 81 10.65 2.63 8.18
C GLU A 81 9.35 2.27 7.43
N HIS A 82 8.19 2.70 7.93
CA HIS A 82 6.87 2.45 7.33
C HIS A 82 6.16 3.73 6.87
N THR A 83 6.34 4.82 7.62
CA THR A 83 5.66 6.10 7.38
C THR A 83 6.55 7.11 6.65
N ARG A 84 5.97 7.81 5.68
CA ARG A 84 6.62 8.90 4.93
C ARG A 84 6.30 10.26 5.56
N TRP A 85 7.18 10.69 6.48
CA TRP A 85 7.05 11.95 7.21
C TRP A 85 7.42 13.15 6.34
N VAL A 86 6.61 14.21 6.38
CA VAL A 86 6.88 15.50 5.74
C VAL A 86 7.62 16.42 6.70
N ASP A 87 7.17 16.46 7.95
CA ASP A 87 7.79 17.22 9.05
C ASP A 87 7.57 16.49 10.39
N GLU A 88 7.79 17.17 11.52
CA GLU A 88 7.65 16.60 12.86
C GLU A 88 6.22 16.12 13.16
N CYS A 89 5.21 16.77 12.60
CA CYS A 89 3.79 16.59 12.90
C CYS A 89 2.96 16.08 11.71
N SER A 90 3.48 16.17 10.49
CA SER A 90 2.74 15.88 9.26
C SER A 90 3.38 14.75 8.43
N LEU A 91 2.54 14.00 7.73
CA LEU A 91 2.93 12.85 6.92
C LEU A 91 2.08 12.74 5.66
N LEU A 92 2.56 12.01 4.66
CA LEU A 92 1.68 11.54 3.58
C LEU A 92 0.77 10.44 4.13
N ARG A 93 -0.55 10.59 4.01
CA ARG A 93 -1.55 9.70 4.62
C ARG A 93 -1.25 8.24 4.30
N THR A 94 -1.17 7.41 5.32
CA THR A 94 -0.86 5.98 5.15
C THR A 94 -2.11 5.14 4.94
N GLN A 95 -3.28 5.69 5.25
CA GLN A 95 -4.57 5.02 5.12
C GLN A 95 -5.68 6.02 4.85
N THR A 96 -6.70 5.61 4.10
CA THR A 96 -7.89 6.44 3.89
C THR A 96 -8.69 6.65 5.17
N THR A 97 -8.52 5.79 6.17
CA THR A 97 -9.13 5.89 7.50
C THR A 97 -8.80 7.22 8.20
N SER A 98 -7.70 7.89 7.83
CA SER A 98 -7.36 9.23 8.36
C SER A 98 -8.46 10.28 8.12
N GLN A 99 -9.32 10.07 7.13
CA GLN A 99 -10.44 10.96 6.79
C GLN A 99 -11.71 10.68 7.61
N ILE A 100 -11.77 9.54 8.29
CA ILE A 100 -12.97 9.05 8.95
C ILE A 100 -13.27 9.77 10.27
N PRO A 101 -12.32 10.01 11.20
CA PRO A 101 -12.64 10.58 12.52
C PRO A 101 -13.50 11.85 12.45
N ALA A 102 -13.09 12.83 11.63
CA ALA A 102 -13.83 14.07 11.47
C ALA A 102 -15.19 13.85 10.77
N ALA A 103 -15.27 12.92 9.81
CA ALA A 103 -16.52 12.57 9.14
C ALA A 103 -17.50 11.86 10.09
N LEU A 104 -17.00 10.98 10.95
CA LEU A 104 -17.78 10.24 11.94
C LEU A 104 -18.36 11.19 12.99
N GLN A 105 -17.58 12.18 13.45
CA GLN A 105 -18.07 13.23 14.35
C GLN A 105 -19.20 14.06 13.71
N ARG A 106 -19.04 14.48 12.45
CA ARG A 106 -20.08 15.20 11.70
C ARG A 106 -21.34 14.36 11.54
N ALA A 107 -21.18 13.09 11.15
CA ALA A 107 -22.30 12.16 10.98
C ALA A 107 -23.05 11.95 12.31
N ALA A 108 -22.34 11.67 13.41
CA ALA A 108 -22.94 11.48 14.72
C ALA A 108 -23.68 12.73 15.24
N HIS A 109 -23.26 13.93 14.84
CA HIS A 109 -23.92 15.16 15.25
C HIS A 109 -25.30 15.35 14.58
N VAL A 110 -25.46 14.92 13.33
CA VAL A 110 -26.69 15.14 12.55
C VAL A 110 -27.62 13.93 12.52
N ARG A 111 -27.09 12.72 12.77
CA ARG A 111 -27.83 11.46 12.72
C ARG A 111 -29.00 11.45 13.72
N GLN A 112 -30.16 11.01 13.28
CA GLN A 112 -31.32 10.76 14.14
C GLN A 112 -31.40 9.28 14.56
N PRO A 113 -31.94 8.93 15.75
CA PRO A 113 -32.14 7.53 16.15
C PRO A 113 -32.89 6.71 15.08
N GLY A 114 -32.45 5.48 14.81
CA GLY A 114 -32.96 4.64 13.71
C GLY A 114 -32.36 4.93 12.33
N GLU A 115 -31.67 6.05 12.14
CA GLU A 115 -31.00 6.38 10.88
C GLU A 115 -29.63 5.70 10.78
N THR A 116 -29.28 5.22 9.59
CA THR A 116 -27.93 4.72 9.30
C THR A 116 -27.25 5.64 8.29
N ILE A 117 -25.99 5.99 8.53
CA ILE A 117 -25.15 6.79 7.64
C ILE A 117 -23.98 5.93 7.18
N LEU A 118 -23.73 5.88 5.86
CA LEU A 118 -22.54 5.25 5.30
C LEU A 118 -21.57 6.33 4.82
N LEU A 119 -20.37 6.31 5.37
CA LEU A 119 -19.24 7.13 4.97
C LEU A 119 -18.35 6.29 4.06
N ALA A 120 -17.93 6.85 2.93
CA ALA A 120 -16.98 6.21 2.02
C ALA A 120 -15.80 7.14 1.75
N ALA A 121 -14.58 6.74 2.10
CA ALA A 121 -13.38 7.54 1.89
C ALA A 121 -12.42 6.80 0.95
N PRO A 122 -12.55 6.98 -0.38
CA PRO A 122 -11.59 6.44 -1.32
C PRO A 122 -10.37 7.36 -1.50
N GLY A 123 -9.26 6.77 -1.91
CA GLY A 123 -8.11 7.56 -2.37
C GLY A 123 -6.79 6.81 -2.37
N ILE A 124 -5.80 7.42 -3.00
CA ILE A 124 -4.39 7.02 -2.94
C ILE A 124 -3.83 7.24 -1.53
N THR A 125 -2.98 6.33 -1.08
CA THR A 125 -2.27 6.37 0.20
C THR A 125 -0.78 6.18 -0.04
N PHE A 126 0.06 6.43 0.97
CA PHE A 126 1.51 6.43 0.82
C PHE A 126 2.15 5.69 1.98
N ARG A 127 2.89 4.63 1.67
CA ARG A 127 3.62 3.80 2.64
C ARG A 127 5.03 3.54 2.12
N ARG A 128 5.95 3.22 3.02
CA ARG A 128 7.15 2.48 2.64
C ARG A 128 6.76 1.02 2.64
N ASP A 129 6.92 0.37 1.50
CA ASP A 129 6.49 -1.00 1.29
C ASP A 129 7.53 -1.74 0.44
N SER A 130 7.46 -3.06 0.48
CA SER A 130 8.10 -3.95 -0.47
C SER A 130 7.57 -3.73 -1.89
N ARG A 131 8.32 -4.22 -2.89
CA ARG A 131 7.93 -4.17 -4.30
C ARG A 131 7.82 -5.59 -4.82
N ASP A 132 6.58 -6.02 -5.04
CA ASP A 132 6.25 -7.27 -5.70
C ASP A 132 4.99 -7.11 -6.56
N ARG A 133 4.41 -8.23 -7.02
CA ARG A 133 3.23 -8.21 -7.89
C ARG A 133 1.98 -7.61 -7.24
N TRP A 134 1.86 -7.61 -5.91
CA TRP A 134 0.71 -7.15 -5.13
C TRP A 134 0.98 -5.88 -4.32
N HIS A 135 2.24 -5.56 -4.06
CA HIS A 135 2.67 -4.48 -3.19
C HIS A 135 3.30 -3.33 -3.97
N CYS A 136 2.86 -2.12 -3.64
CA CYS A 136 3.45 -0.89 -4.08
C CYS A 136 3.38 0.13 -2.95
N ALA A 137 4.18 1.18 -3.05
CA ALA A 137 4.26 2.19 -2.02
C ALA A 137 3.09 3.19 -2.06
N GLU A 138 2.30 3.20 -3.14
CA GLU A 138 1.18 4.13 -3.36
C GLU A 138 -0.13 3.44 -3.76
N PRO A 139 -0.67 2.55 -2.90
CA PRO A 139 -1.92 1.85 -3.18
C PRO A 139 -3.13 2.77 -3.02
N HIS A 140 -4.23 2.41 -3.68
CA HIS A 140 -5.55 2.98 -3.50
C HIS A 140 -6.36 2.14 -2.52
N GLN A 141 -6.97 2.84 -1.57
CA GLN A 141 -7.84 2.25 -0.59
C GLN A 141 -9.23 2.87 -0.68
N MET A 142 -10.21 2.20 -0.08
CA MET A 142 -11.48 2.81 0.27
C MET A 142 -11.92 2.32 1.64
N ASP A 143 -12.08 3.25 2.57
CA ASP A 143 -12.79 3.00 3.81
C ASP A 143 -14.30 3.07 3.59
N ILE A 144 -15.05 2.09 4.12
CA ILE A 144 -16.50 2.13 4.26
C ILE A 144 -16.84 1.99 5.73
N TRP A 145 -17.47 3.02 6.29
CA TRP A 145 -17.88 3.05 7.69
C TRP A 145 -19.37 3.29 7.78
N VAL A 146 -20.07 2.41 8.47
CA VAL A 146 -21.52 2.48 8.63
C VAL A 146 -21.83 2.82 10.08
N LEU A 147 -22.33 4.03 10.32
CA LEU A 147 -22.74 4.54 11.62
C LEU A 147 -24.25 4.37 11.79
N GLY A 148 -24.68 3.77 12.89
CA GLY A 148 -26.09 3.58 13.21
C GLY A 148 -26.33 3.50 14.72
N ASP A 149 -27.44 2.87 15.10
CA ASP A 149 -27.70 2.53 16.51
C ASP A 149 -26.75 1.42 17.00
N PRO A 150 -26.50 1.28 18.32
CA PRO A 150 -25.57 0.29 18.87
C PRO A 150 -25.84 -1.16 18.43
N GLU A 151 -27.09 -1.51 18.14
CA GLU A 151 -27.52 -2.82 17.67
C GLU A 151 -26.99 -3.18 16.27
N LEU A 152 -26.50 -2.20 15.50
CA LEU A 152 -25.80 -2.45 14.24
C LEU A 152 -24.46 -3.17 14.46
N SER A 153 -23.82 -2.97 15.62
CA SER A 153 -22.49 -3.49 15.97
C SER A 153 -22.49 -5.00 16.28
N THR A 154 -22.83 -5.83 15.31
CA THR A 154 -22.79 -7.30 15.42
C THR A 154 -21.84 -7.91 14.41
N HIS A 155 -21.30 -9.09 14.73
CA HIS A 155 -20.45 -9.84 13.80
C HIS A 155 -21.24 -10.26 12.55
N ASP A 156 -22.53 -10.59 12.68
CA ASP A 156 -23.38 -10.96 11.55
C ASP A 156 -23.57 -9.80 10.56
N HIS A 157 -23.80 -8.57 11.07
CA HIS A 157 -23.87 -7.39 10.20
C HIS A 157 -22.52 -7.07 9.54
N LEU A 158 -21.41 -7.29 10.25
CA LEU A 158 -20.06 -7.16 9.67
C LEU A 158 -19.84 -8.13 8.52
N LEU A 159 -20.13 -9.42 8.72
CA LEU A 159 -20.00 -10.45 7.68
C LEU A 159 -20.96 -10.20 6.51
N ARG A 160 -22.16 -9.67 6.77
CA ARG A 160 -23.08 -9.23 5.71
C ARG A 160 -22.45 -8.11 4.87
N LEU A 161 -21.90 -7.07 5.50
CA LEU A 161 -21.25 -5.96 4.78
C LEU A 161 -20.10 -6.48 3.91
N VAL A 162 -19.22 -7.32 4.47
CA VAL A 162 -18.12 -7.97 3.74
C VAL A 162 -18.66 -8.79 2.56
N SER A 163 -19.63 -9.67 2.80
CA SER A 163 -20.22 -10.49 1.74
C SER A 163 -20.86 -9.62 0.66
N ASP A 164 -21.46 -8.49 1.02
CA ASP A 164 -22.16 -7.64 0.08
C ASP A 164 -21.19 -6.89 -0.84
N ILE A 165 -20.08 -6.40 -0.27
CA ILE A 165 -18.96 -5.81 -1.02
C ILE A 165 -18.32 -6.83 -1.97
N LEU A 166 -17.93 -8.00 -1.45
CA LEU A 166 -17.19 -9.00 -2.25
C LEU A 166 -18.04 -9.63 -3.35
N LYS A 167 -19.34 -9.83 -3.14
CA LYS A 167 -20.27 -10.26 -4.20
C LYS A 167 -20.36 -9.26 -5.35
N THR A 168 -20.12 -7.98 -5.10
CA THR A 168 -20.11 -6.94 -6.13
C THR A 168 -18.72 -6.81 -6.77
N ALA A 169 -17.68 -6.70 -5.94
CA ALA A 169 -16.31 -6.47 -6.41
C ALA A 169 -15.71 -7.69 -7.15
N VAL A 170 -15.96 -8.89 -6.64
CA VAL A 170 -15.35 -10.15 -7.11
C VAL A 170 -16.36 -11.33 -7.04
N PRO A 171 -17.49 -11.27 -7.76
CA PRO A 171 -18.66 -12.17 -7.59
C PRO A 171 -18.34 -13.66 -7.62
N ASP A 172 -17.37 -14.09 -8.43
CA ASP A 172 -17.05 -15.50 -8.65
C ASP A 172 -15.95 -16.05 -7.72
N LYS A 173 -15.47 -15.23 -6.77
CA LYS A 173 -14.36 -15.60 -5.89
C LYS A 173 -14.85 -16.01 -4.50
N ARG A 174 -14.29 -17.11 -3.99
CA ARG A 174 -14.47 -17.52 -2.58
C ARG A 174 -13.56 -16.67 -1.69
N TRP A 175 -13.97 -16.46 -0.45
CA TRP A 175 -13.17 -15.76 0.55
C TRP A 175 -13.22 -16.48 1.90
N VAL A 176 -12.20 -16.22 2.72
CA VAL A 176 -12.05 -16.70 4.08
C VAL A 176 -11.63 -15.52 4.96
N TYR A 177 -11.77 -15.66 6.27
CA TYR A 177 -11.36 -14.62 7.21
C TYR A 177 -10.72 -15.20 8.46
N SER A 178 -9.92 -14.39 9.13
CA SER A 178 -9.27 -14.69 10.41
C SER A 178 -9.30 -13.46 11.30
N ASP A 179 -9.19 -13.66 12.62
CA ASP A 179 -9.15 -12.55 13.58
C ASP A 179 -7.94 -11.64 13.31
N SER A 180 -8.20 -10.33 13.22
CA SER A 180 -7.20 -9.27 13.05
C SER A 180 -7.61 -8.05 13.89
N PRO A 181 -7.04 -7.87 15.09
CA PRO A 181 -7.41 -6.77 15.97
C PRO A 181 -6.80 -5.44 15.52
N HIS A 182 -7.59 -4.36 15.59
CA HIS A 182 -7.15 -2.98 15.33
C HIS A 182 -7.54 -2.05 16.47
N HIS A 183 -6.77 -0.98 16.69
CA HIS A 183 -6.98 -0.03 17.80
C HIS A 183 -8.36 0.66 17.81
N TYR A 184 -8.96 0.79 16.64
CA TYR A 184 -10.23 1.49 16.41
C TYR A 184 -11.39 0.55 16.07
N THR A 185 -11.19 -0.77 16.17
CA THR A 185 -12.26 -1.76 15.97
C THR A 185 -12.32 -2.80 17.09
N GLU A 186 -13.48 -3.42 17.27
CA GLU A 186 -13.67 -4.57 18.14
C GLU A 186 -14.12 -5.79 17.35
N GLY A 187 -13.53 -6.96 17.64
CA GLY A 187 -13.78 -8.19 16.89
C GLY A 187 -13.37 -8.04 15.43
N GLY A 188 -12.23 -7.40 15.19
CA GLY A 188 -11.69 -7.16 13.86
C GLY A 188 -11.29 -8.46 13.17
N ILE A 189 -11.44 -8.50 11.86
CA ILE A 189 -11.10 -9.61 10.98
C ILE A 189 -10.35 -9.10 9.74
N GLU A 190 -9.41 -9.91 9.28
CA GLU A 190 -8.79 -9.80 7.97
C GLU A 190 -9.50 -10.74 7.00
N VAL A 191 -9.78 -10.27 5.79
CA VAL A 191 -10.51 -11.03 4.77
C VAL A 191 -9.63 -11.29 3.56
N ASN A 192 -9.51 -12.57 3.21
CA ASN A 192 -8.69 -13.09 2.14
C ASN A 192 -9.56 -13.67 1.03
N VAL A 193 -9.36 -13.21 -0.20
CA VAL A 193 -9.96 -13.79 -1.40
C VAL A 193 -9.06 -14.91 -1.93
N LEU A 194 -9.64 -16.08 -2.23
CA LEU A 194 -8.90 -17.22 -2.77
C LEU A 194 -8.70 -17.04 -4.28
N ASN A 195 -7.45 -16.80 -4.69
CA ASN A 195 -7.03 -16.74 -6.07
C ASN A 195 -6.20 -17.97 -6.44
N ASP A 196 -6.76 -18.87 -7.24
CA ASP A 196 -6.14 -20.16 -7.60
C ASP A 196 -5.65 -20.96 -6.38
N GLY A 197 -6.45 -20.93 -5.30
CA GLY A 197 -6.16 -21.59 -4.03
C GLY A 197 -5.20 -20.82 -3.12
N THR A 198 -4.60 -19.71 -3.59
CA THR A 198 -3.75 -18.84 -2.77
C THR A 198 -4.60 -17.72 -2.15
N PRO A 199 -4.57 -17.52 -0.82
CA PRO A 199 -5.25 -16.40 -0.18
C PRO A 199 -4.55 -15.08 -0.54
N VAL A 200 -5.34 -14.09 -0.92
CA VAL A 200 -4.93 -12.70 -1.13
C VAL A 200 -5.77 -11.82 -0.22
N GLU A 201 -5.14 -11.19 0.75
CA GLU A 201 -5.78 -10.23 1.64
C GLU A 201 -6.31 -9.05 0.83
N VAL A 202 -7.59 -8.71 1.00
CA VAL A 202 -8.24 -7.62 0.24
C VAL A 202 -8.85 -6.53 1.11
N LEU A 203 -9.20 -6.84 2.36
CA LEU A 203 -9.78 -5.89 3.29
C LEU A 203 -9.60 -6.34 4.74
N GLU A 204 -9.64 -5.35 5.63
CA GLU A 204 -9.74 -5.53 7.06
C GLU A 204 -10.97 -4.78 7.58
N CYS A 205 -11.65 -5.34 8.57
CA CYS A 205 -12.87 -4.75 9.08
C CYS A 205 -13.15 -5.15 10.52
N GLY A 206 -14.04 -4.44 11.19
CA GLY A 206 -14.48 -4.74 12.54
C GLY A 206 -15.68 -3.89 12.94
N ARG A 207 -16.17 -4.08 14.16
CA ARG A 207 -17.18 -3.18 14.73
C ARG A 207 -16.47 -1.91 15.19
N ILE A 208 -17.10 -0.74 15.05
CA ILE A 208 -16.48 0.52 15.53
C ILE A 208 -16.24 0.39 17.04
N ALA A 209 -14.99 0.60 17.47
CA ALA A 209 -14.66 0.41 18.88
C ALA A 209 -15.32 1.46 19.78
N THR A 210 -15.80 1.03 20.94
CA THR A 210 -16.33 1.94 21.98
C THR A 210 -15.28 3.00 22.35
N SER A 211 -14.01 2.59 22.47
CA SER A 211 -12.89 3.47 22.79
C SER A 211 -12.65 4.56 21.74
N LEU A 212 -12.91 4.27 20.46
CA LEU A 212 -12.85 5.27 19.39
C LEU A 212 -13.99 6.28 19.53
N LEU A 213 -15.22 5.80 19.73
CA LEU A 213 -16.38 6.68 19.88
C LEU A 213 -16.17 7.66 21.05
N GLU A 214 -15.72 7.15 22.20
CA GLU A 214 -15.41 7.97 23.38
C GLU A 214 -14.30 8.99 23.09
N ARG A 215 -13.20 8.59 22.43
CA ARG A 215 -12.10 9.48 22.04
C ARG A 215 -12.57 10.60 21.13
N LEU A 216 -13.49 10.29 20.22
CA LEU A 216 -14.11 11.25 19.31
C LEU A 216 -15.29 12.03 19.93
N LYS A 217 -15.59 11.78 21.21
CA LYS A 217 -16.71 12.41 21.95
C LYS A 217 -18.08 12.09 21.33
N ILE A 218 -18.22 10.89 20.80
CA ILE A 218 -19.47 10.31 20.29
C ILE A 218 -20.02 9.36 21.35
N ASP A 219 -21.29 9.51 21.71
CA ASP A 219 -21.92 8.70 22.76
C ASP A 219 -22.13 7.24 22.29
N PRO A 220 -21.42 6.24 22.87
CA PRO A 220 -21.53 4.84 22.48
C PRO A 220 -22.85 4.19 22.91
N GLN A 221 -23.64 4.82 23.80
CA GLN A 221 -25.00 4.35 24.12
C GLN A 221 -26.01 4.71 23.02
N ARG A 222 -25.65 5.63 22.12
CA ARG A 222 -26.50 6.11 21.04
C ARG A 222 -25.96 5.79 19.65
N HIS A 223 -24.72 5.32 19.58
CA HIS A 223 -24.00 5.08 18.34
C HIS A 223 -23.25 3.77 18.38
N GLY A 224 -23.34 3.04 17.28
CA GLY A 224 -22.51 1.89 16.96
C GLY A 224 -22.30 1.82 15.46
N GLY A 225 -21.65 0.76 14.99
CA GLY A 225 -21.44 0.60 13.57
C GLY A 225 -20.37 -0.39 13.18
N LEU A 226 -20.07 -0.34 11.89
CA LEU A 226 -19.11 -1.20 11.22
C LEU A 226 -18.03 -0.32 10.59
N ALA A 227 -16.78 -0.76 10.66
CA ALA A 227 -15.62 -0.13 10.06
C ALA A 227 -14.96 -1.13 9.12
N LEU A 228 -14.60 -0.70 7.91
CA LEU A 228 -13.95 -1.54 6.91
C LEU A 228 -13.01 -0.68 6.07
N GLY A 229 -11.81 -1.18 5.80
CA GLY A 229 -10.87 -0.62 4.83
C GLY A 229 -10.48 -1.70 3.81
N MET A 230 -10.57 -1.38 2.52
CA MET A 230 -10.22 -2.34 1.45
C MET A 230 -9.20 -1.78 0.47
N GLY A 231 -8.36 -2.68 -0.07
CA GLY A 231 -7.41 -2.38 -1.14
C GLY A 231 -8.10 -2.46 -2.51
N LEU A 232 -8.33 -1.30 -3.14
CA LEU A 232 -9.01 -1.23 -4.43
C LEU A 232 -8.14 -1.81 -5.55
N ASP A 233 -6.82 -1.65 -5.51
CA ASP A 233 -5.90 -2.22 -6.49
C ASP A 233 -6.00 -3.75 -6.51
N ARG A 234 -5.88 -4.38 -5.33
CA ARG A 234 -5.97 -5.84 -5.19
C ARG A 234 -7.32 -6.37 -5.67
N LEU A 235 -8.44 -5.74 -5.27
CA LEU A 235 -9.77 -6.13 -5.74
C LEU A 235 -9.93 -5.96 -7.26
N THR A 236 -9.43 -4.86 -7.83
CA THR A 236 -9.48 -4.62 -9.28
C THR A 236 -8.66 -5.67 -10.03
N MET A 237 -7.46 -5.97 -9.52
CA MET A 237 -6.61 -7.01 -10.08
C MET A 237 -7.26 -8.39 -10.01
N LEU A 238 -7.91 -8.74 -8.91
CA LEU A 238 -8.63 -10.01 -8.77
C LEU A 238 -9.86 -10.10 -9.67
N ARG A 239 -10.61 -9.00 -9.82
CA ARG A 239 -11.77 -8.88 -10.70
C ARG A 239 -11.40 -9.09 -12.16
N LYS A 240 -10.31 -8.45 -12.61
CA LYS A 240 -9.86 -8.51 -14.00
C LYS A 240 -8.88 -9.66 -14.25
N GLY A 241 -8.24 -10.24 -13.25
CA GLY A 241 -7.13 -11.18 -13.44
C GLY A 241 -5.82 -10.51 -13.87
N ILE A 242 -5.58 -9.27 -13.42
CA ILE A 242 -4.34 -8.54 -13.71
C ILE A 242 -3.19 -9.17 -12.89
N PRO A 243 -2.08 -9.55 -13.54
CA PRO A 243 -1.04 -10.34 -12.87
C PRO A 243 -0.03 -9.54 -12.05
N ASP A 244 0.00 -8.22 -12.20
CA ASP A 244 1.00 -7.32 -11.60
C ASP A 244 0.40 -5.93 -11.38
N ILE A 245 0.51 -5.41 -10.16
CA ILE A 245 -0.06 -4.13 -9.74
C ILE A 245 0.44 -2.94 -10.57
N ARG A 246 1.67 -3.01 -11.10
CA ARG A 246 2.24 -1.94 -11.93
C ARG A 246 1.43 -1.71 -13.21
N LEU A 247 0.73 -2.73 -13.70
CA LEU A 247 -0.13 -2.63 -14.89
C LEU A 247 -1.29 -1.64 -14.70
N LEU A 248 -1.70 -1.35 -13.46
CA LEU A 248 -2.74 -0.36 -13.18
C LEU A 248 -2.30 1.08 -13.50
N ARG A 249 -1.00 1.33 -13.62
CA ARG A 249 -0.42 2.67 -13.90
C ARG A 249 0.41 2.72 -15.18
N ASP A 250 0.40 1.63 -15.92
CA ASP A 250 1.29 1.47 -17.05
C ASP A 250 0.96 2.43 -18.21
N GLN A 251 2.01 2.93 -18.86
CA GLN A 251 1.89 3.91 -19.94
C GLN A 251 1.75 3.27 -21.33
N ASN A 252 1.83 1.94 -21.44
CA ASN A 252 1.61 1.24 -22.70
C ASN A 252 0.15 1.35 -23.12
N VAL A 253 -0.08 1.89 -24.32
CA VAL A 253 -1.40 2.10 -24.91
C VAL A 253 -2.29 0.85 -24.93
N ARG A 254 -1.71 -0.36 -25.07
CA ARG A 254 -2.45 -1.63 -25.05
C ARG A 254 -2.88 -2.06 -23.64
N VAL A 255 -2.13 -1.63 -22.63
CA VAL A 255 -2.48 -1.84 -21.22
C VAL A 255 -3.56 -0.83 -20.85
N GLN A 256 -3.33 0.46 -21.14
CA GLN A 256 -4.28 1.55 -20.87
C GLN A 256 -5.66 1.32 -21.49
N ALA A 257 -5.72 0.82 -22.73
CA ALA A 257 -6.99 0.51 -23.39
C ALA A 257 -7.86 -0.51 -22.63
N GLN A 258 -7.29 -1.30 -21.72
CA GLN A 258 -8.00 -2.29 -20.91
C GLN A 258 -8.35 -1.78 -19.49
N MET A 259 -7.98 -0.53 -19.17
CA MET A 259 -8.19 0.09 -17.86
C MET A 259 -9.47 0.93 -17.78
N HIS A 260 -10.34 0.85 -18.78
CA HIS A 260 -11.59 1.64 -18.86
C HIS A 260 -12.85 0.79 -18.85
N ASP A 261 -12.72 -0.46 -18.39
CA ASP A 261 -13.80 -1.39 -18.10
C ASP A 261 -13.38 -2.37 -16.99
N LEU A 262 -14.29 -3.23 -16.55
CA LEU A 262 -14.02 -4.32 -15.60
C LEU A 262 -13.98 -5.70 -16.27
N ASN A 263 -13.80 -5.75 -17.59
CA ASN A 263 -13.68 -7.02 -18.32
C ASN A 263 -12.39 -7.75 -17.93
N PRO A 264 -12.36 -9.09 -18.07
CA PRO A 264 -11.14 -9.86 -17.85
C PRO A 264 -9.95 -9.33 -18.65
N TRP A 265 -8.80 -9.28 -18.00
CA TRP A 265 -7.53 -8.85 -18.53
C TRP A 265 -7.09 -9.78 -19.67
N SER A 266 -6.80 -9.20 -20.83
CA SER A 266 -6.14 -9.86 -21.93
C SER A 266 -4.64 -9.59 -21.86
N ALA A 267 -3.85 -10.66 -21.74
CA ALA A 267 -2.41 -10.56 -21.66
C ALA A 267 -1.84 -9.77 -22.84
N VAL A 268 -1.19 -8.65 -22.54
CA VAL A 268 -0.22 -8.02 -23.44
C VAL A 268 1.06 -8.86 -23.36
N SER A 269 1.71 -9.14 -24.50
CA SER A 269 2.92 -9.98 -24.57
C SER A 269 3.89 -9.61 -23.44
N ARG A 270 4.16 -10.56 -22.54
CA ARG A 270 5.11 -10.32 -21.44
C ARG A 270 6.50 -10.15 -22.03
N LEU A 271 7.09 -9.01 -21.75
CA LEU A 271 8.45 -8.71 -22.15
C LEU A 271 9.43 -9.49 -21.26
N PRO A 272 10.59 -9.92 -21.78
CA PRO A 272 11.54 -10.69 -21.00
C PRO A 272 12.01 -9.89 -19.79
N SER A 273 12.06 -10.54 -18.63
CA SER A 273 12.68 -9.98 -17.43
C SER A 273 14.16 -10.30 -17.39
N ILE A 274 14.95 -9.42 -16.79
CA ILE A 274 16.33 -9.65 -16.42
C ILE A 274 16.39 -9.65 -14.90
N ALA A 275 17.02 -10.65 -14.31
CA ALA A 275 17.13 -10.76 -12.86
C ALA A 275 18.60 -10.89 -12.44
N ARG A 276 18.97 -10.20 -11.37
CA ARG A 276 20.34 -10.21 -10.85
C ARG A 276 20.35 -10.16 -9.34
N ASP A 277 21.37 -10.77 -8.78
CA ASP A 277 21.64 -10.69 -7.35
C ASP A 277 22.70 -9.59 -7.12
N ILE A 278 22.42 -8.65 -6.23
CA ILE A 278 23.30 -7.53 -5.87
C ILE A 278 23.68 -7.69 -4.41
N SER A 279 24.98 -7.70 -4.14
CA SER A 279 25.50 -7.83 -2.78
C SER A 279 26.00 -6.47 -2.30
N LEU A 280 25.40 -5.97 -1.21
CA LEU A 280 25.61 -4.63 -0.67
C LEU A 280 26.25 -4.70 0.72
N ALA A 281 27.15 -3.76 1.00
CA ALA A 281 27.56 -3.44 2.36
C ALA A 281 26.63 -2.32 2.85
N VAL A 282 25.96 -2.52 3.98
CA VAL A 282 25.04 -1.52 4.54
C VAL A 282 25.17 -1.44 6.06
N THR A 283 24.74 -0.32 6.62
CA THR A 283 24.49 -0.18 8.05
C THR A 283 23.44 -1.21 8.49
N PRO A 284 23.66 -1.97 9.57
CA PRO A 284 22.71 -2.98 10.01
C PRO A 284 21.35 -2.39 10.39
N GLY A 285 20.29 -3.19 10.19
CA GLY A 285 18.93 -2.86 10.65
C GLY A 285 18.06 -2.10 9.65
N LEU A 286 18.52 -1.89 8.41
CA LEU A 286 17.64 -1.40 7.34
C LEU A 286 16.58 -2.44 7.00
N SER A 287 15.30 -2.04 7.05
CA SER A 287 14.16 -2.86 6.64
C SER A 287 14.13 -3.12 5.12
N GLU A 288 13.35 -4.11 4.66
CA GLU A 288 13.21 -4.38 3.22
C GLU A 288 12.48 -3.22 2.52
N GLU A 289 11.51 -2.61 3.19
CA GLU A 289 10.76 -1.45 2.72
C GLU A 289 11.67 -0.24 2.50
N VAL A 290 12.61 0.02 3.42
CA VAL A 290 13.59 1.11 3.26
C VAL A 290 14.60 0.81 2.16
N LEU A 291 15.04 -0.43 2.01
CA LEU A 291 15.89 -0.82 0.88
C LEU A 291 15.16 -0.67 -0.45
N THR A 292 13.86 -1.01 -0.50
CA THR A 292 12.99 -0.83 -1.67
C THR A 292 12.89 0.63 -2.04
N GLU A 293 12.54 1.49 -1.09
CA GLU A 293 12.39 2.93 -1.34
C GLU A 293 13.70 3.56 -1.85
N ARG A 294 14.84 3.24 -1.21
CA ARG A 294 16.15 3.72 -1.66
C ARG A 294 16.47 3.25 -3.08
N MET A 295 16.12 2.00 -3.41
CA MET A 295 16.32 1.45 -4.75
C MET A 295 15.46 2.14 -5.80
N LEU A 296 14.18 2.40 -5.51
CA LEU A 296 13.28 3.11 -6.41
C LEU A 296 13.76 4.57 -6.62
N GLN A 297 14.20 5.24 -5.56
CA GLN A 297 14.80 6.58 -5.66
C GLN A 297 16.07 6.59 -6.52
N ALA A 298 16.96 5.59 -6.34
CA ALA A 298 18.17 5.45 -7.15
C ALA A 298 17.87 5.14 -8.62
N ALA A 299 16.76 4.44 -8.90
CA ALA A 299 16.33 4.12 -10.26
C ALA A 299 15.70 5.31 -11.00
N GLY A 300 15.18 6.31 -10.28
CA GLY A 300 14.59 7.52 -10.87
C GLY A 300 13.51 7.20 -11.90
N ASP A 301 13.65 7.73 -13.12
CA ASP A 301 12.73 7.52 -14.24
C ASP A 301 12.61 6.04 -14.67
N ASN A 302 13.55 5.19 -14.26
CA ASN A 302 13.53 3.75 -14.53
C ASN A 302 12.97 2.93 -13.34
N SER A 303 12.41 3.56 -12.32
CA SER A 303 11.83 2.86 -11.16
C SER A 303 10.70 1.89 -11.53
N ASP A 304 9.92 2.18 -12.57
CA ASP A 304 8.87 1.29 -13.07
C ASP A 304 9.42 -0.01 -13.69
N TRP A 305 10.71 -0.04 -14.06
CA TRP A 305 11.35 -1.27 -14.52
C TRP A 305 11.55 -2.27 -13.39
N ILE A 306 11.60 -1.83 -12.13
CA ILE A 306 11.78 -2.72 -10.99
C ILE A 306 10.45 -3.44 -10.72
N GLU A 307 10.44 -4.71 -11.13
CA GLU A 307 9.33 -5.64 -10.95
C GLU A 307 9.29 -6.21 -9.54
N GLU A 308 10.46 -6.59 -9.04
CA GLU A 308 10.59 -7.25 -7.76
C GLU A 308 11.93 -6.87 -7.12
N MET A 309 11.89 -6.64 -5.82
CA MET A 309 13.08 -6.59 -4.98
C MET A 309 12.85 -7.48 -3.77
N GLN A 310 13.78 -8.40 -3.51
CA GLN A 310 13.71 -9.31 -2.38
C GLN A 310 15.06 -9.37 -1.65
N VAL A 311 15.06 -9.33 -0.33
CA VAL A 311 16.24 -9.68 0.46
C VAL A 311 16.41 -11.21 0.49
N LYS A 312 17.48 -11.72 -0.11
CA LYS A 312 17.81 -13.17 -0.13
C LYS A 312 18.53 -13.64 1.12
N GLY A 313 19.24 -12.74 1.79
CA GLY A 313 19.99 -13.06 3.00
C GLY A 313 20.77 -11.89 3.55
N ARG A 314 21.17 -12.03 4.82
CA ARG A 314 22.00 -11.07 5.55
C ARG A 314 23.10 -11.80 6.29
N TRP A 315 24.29 -11.22 6.30
CA TRP A 315 25.45 -11.77 7.01
C TRP A 315 26.19 -10.66 7.74
N ARG A 316 26.52 -10.90 9.01
CA ARG A 316 27.35 -9.94 9.76
C ARG A 316 28.77 -10.00 9.23
N PHE A 317 29.54 -8.94 9.52
CA PHE A 317 30.98 -8.89 9.22
C PHE A 317 31.72 -10.16 9.68
N SER A 318 31.41 -10.68 10.88
CA SER A 318 32.03 -11.88 11.46
C SER A 318 31.70 -13.19 10.72
N ASP A 319 30.60 -13.22 9.98
CA ASP A 319 30.06 -14.43 9.38
C ASP A 319 30.57 -14.64 7.95
N LEU A 320 31.32 -13.65 7.42
CA LEU A 320 31.79 -13.63 6.05
C LEU A 320 33.27 -14.05 5.95
N PRO A 321 33.64 -14.81 4.92
CA PRO A 321 35.03 -15.06 4.59
C PRO A 321 35.79 -13.75 4.32
N VAL A 322 37.06 -13.68 4.70
CA VAL A 322 37.93 -12.50 4.51
C VAL A 322 37.91 -11.98 3.07
N GLN A 323 37.95 -12.89 2.09
CA GLN A 323 37.89 -12.53 0.67
C GLN A 323 36.57 -11.84 0.28
N ALA A 324 35.44 -12.23 0.89
CA ALA A 324 34.16 -11.61 0.64
C ALA A 324 34.11 -10.21 1.25
N ILE A 325 34.66 -10.04 2.47
CA ILE A 325 34.80 -8.74 3.16
C ILE A 325 35.64 -7.78 2.30
N GLU A 326 36.82 -8.22 1.85
CA GLU A 326 37.72 -7.40 1.01
C GLU A 326 37.08 -7.02 -0.33
N ARG A 327 36.43 -7.98 -1.01
CA ARG A 327 35.77 -7.72 -2.30
C ARG A 327 34.56 -6.79 -2.16
N LEU A 328 33.77 -6.96 -1.11
CA LEU A 328 32.66 -6.05 -0.80
C LEU A 328 33.15 -4.69 -0.32
N GLY A 329 34.38 -4.59 0.19
CA GLY A 329 34.81 -3.41 0.94
C GLY A 329 33.97 -3.19 2.20
N LEU A 330 33.51 -4.28 2.82
CA LEU A 330 32.67 -4.21 4.02
C LEU A 330 33.48 -3.62 5.17
N LEU A 331 32.96 -2.56 5.80
CA LEU A 331 33.63 -1.90 6.93
C LEU A 331 33.22 -2.52 8.28
N PRO A 332 34.07 -2.43 9.33
CA PRO A 332 33.68 -2.88 10.66
C PRO A 332 32.37 -2.25 11.13
N GLY A 333 31.43 -3.08 11.61
CA GLY A 333 30.11 -2.66 12.05
C GLY A 333 29.03 -2.66 10.96
N GLN A 334 29.39 -2.92 9.69
CA GLN A 334 28.43 -3.14 8.61
C GLN A 334 28.00 -4.61 8.49
N GLU A 335 26.89 -4.84 7.80
CA GLU A 335 26.45 -6.15 7.36
C GLU A 335 26.40 -6.24 5.83
N ASN A 336 26.51 -7.47 5.32
CA ASN A 336 26.20 -7.74 3.93
C ASN A 336 24.72 -8.06 3.78
N VAL A 337 24.08 -7.44 2.78
CA VAL A 337 22.73 -7.78 2.35
C VAL A 337 22.78 -8.22 0.89
N LEU A 338 22.24 -9.41 0.60
CA LEU A 338 22.08 -9.90 -0.76
C LEU A 338 20.65 -9.64 -1.24
N LEU A 339 20.52 -8.83 -2.28
CA LEU A 339 19.26 -8.50 -2.91
C LEU A 339 19.08 -9.28 -4.20
N ARG A 340 17.88 -9.79 -4.47
CA ARG A 340 17.44 -10.21 -5.80
C ARG A 340 16.64 -9.06 -6.39
N VAL A 341 17.04 -8.56 -7.56
CA VAL A 341 16.34 -7.48 -8.25
C VAL A 341 15.92 -7.95 -9.64
N VAL A 342 14.62 -7.94 -9.89
CA VAL A 342 14.02 -8.30 -11.18
C VAL A 342 13.63 -7.04 -11.92
N LEU A 343 14.16 -6.88 -13.12
CA LEU A 343 13.81 -5.80 -14.03
C LEU A 343 12.89 -6.33 -15.14
N ARG A 344 11.74 -5.68 -15.31
CA ARG A 344 10.84 -5.84 -16.45
C ARG A 344 10.09 -4.54 -16.69
N ASP A 345 10.29 -3.96 -17.85
CA ASP A 345 9.48 -2.87 -18.38
C ASP A 345 8.25 -3.48 -19.07
N CYS A 346 7.07 -2.93 -18.80
CA CYS A 346 5.80 -3.39 -19.36
C CYS A 346 5.50 -2.80 -20.75
N SER A 347 6.31 -1.82 -21.19
CA SER A 347 6.19 -1.14 -22.49
C SER A 347 7.17 -1.63 -23.56
N ARG A 348 8.40 -2.03 -23.19
CA ARG A 348 9.44 -2.49 -24.12
C ARG A 348 10.42 -3.49 -23.50
N SER A 349 11.19 -4.18 -24.35
CA SER A 349 12.30 -5.01 -23.84
C SER A 349 13.42 -4.12 -23.29
N ILE A 350 13.96 -4.50 -22.13
CA ILE A 350 15.16 -3.88 -21.56
C ILE A 350 16.38 -4.60 -22.15
N THR A 351 17.31 -3.86 -22.73
CA THR A 351 18.55 -4.44 -23.23
C THR A 351 19.49 -4.81 -22.07
N THR A 352 20.40 -5.77 -22.29
CA THR A 352 21.42 -6.12 -21.29
C THR A 352 22.27 -4.91 -20.87
N HIS A 353 22.55 -3.99 -21.80
CA HIS A 353 23.31 -2.77 -21.52
C HIS A 353 22.55 -1.84 -20.57
N GLU A 354 21.28 -1.56 -20.86
CA GLU A 354 20.42 -0.73 -19.99
C GLU A 354 20.23 -1.36 -18.61
N ALA A 355 19.97 -2.66 -18.54
CA ALA A 355 19.84 -3.38 -17.28
C ALA A 355 21.15 -3.29 -16.46
N ASN A 356 22.30 -3.51 -17.08
CA ASN A 356 23.60 -3.39 -16.42
C ASN A 356 23.84 -1.97 -15.88
N ALA A 357 23.49 -0.93 -16.66
CA ALA A 357 23.61 0.46 -16.23
C ALA A 357 22.72 0.75 -15.01
N LEU A 358 21.45 0.34 -15.04
CA LEU A 358 20.54 0.56 -13.93
C LEU A 358 20.99 -0.19 -12.66
N TYR A 359 21.37 -1.46 -12.78
CA TYR A 359 21.88 -2.21 -11.64
C TYR A 359 23.18 -1.60 -11.06
N ALA A 360 24.07 -1.07 -11.91
CA ALA A 360 25.27 -0.38 -11.45
C ALA A 360 24.92 0.91 -10.69
N ASN A 361 23.93 1.68 -11.17
CA ASN A 361 23.43 2.86 -10.49
C ASN A 361 22.82 2.51 -9.12
N ILE A 362 21.96 1.48 -9.06
CA ILE A 362 21.37 0.97 -7.81
C ILE A 362 22.48 0.55 -6.84
N GLN A 363 23.45 -0.23 -7.29
CA GLN A 363 24.55 -0.68 -6.44
C GLN A 363 25.37 0.51 -5.92
N SER A 364 25.71 1.46 -6.79
CA SER A 364 26.47 2.66 -6.42
C SER A 364 25.72 3.51 -5.38
N ALA A 365 24.40 3.63 -5.51
CA ALA A 365 23.58 4.43 -4.60
C ALA A 365 23.33 3.75 -3.24
N LEU A 366 23.19 2.42 -3.22
CA LEU A 366 22.83 1.68 -2.01
C LEU A 366 24.03 1.12 -1.23
N HIS A 367 25.19 0.98 -1.86
CA HIS A 367 26.36 0.39 -1.24
C HIS A 367 27.09 1.40 -0.35
N GLU A 368 27.16 1.14 0.96
CA GLU A 368 27.77 2.00 1.99
C GLU A 368 29.21 1.55 2.35
N GLY A 369 29.76 0.55 1.66
CA GLY A 369 31.12 0.04 1.88
C GLY A 369 32.22 0.98 1.38
N ALA A 370 33.46 0.49 1.39
CA ALA A 370 34.62 1.26 0.99
C ALA A 370 34.48 1.86 -0.44
N PRO A 371 34.88 3.13 -0.67
CA PRO A 371 34.73 3.76 -1.99
C PRO A 371 35.39 2.95 -3.11
N GLY A 372 34.62 2.66 -4.17
CA GLY A 372 35.10 1.89 -5.33
C GLY A 372 35.22 0.38 -5.12
N ALA A 373 34.83 -0.11 -3.93
CA ALA A 373 34.63 -1.52 -3.62
C ALA A 373 33.19 -1.96 -3.96
N GLY A 374 32.88 -3.22 -3.68
CA GLY A 374 31.67 -3.87 -4.15
C GLY A 374 31.91 -4.62 -5.46
N TYR A 375 30.94 -5.44 -5.85
CA TYR A 375 31.02 -6.22 -7.08
C TYR A 375 30.99 -5.29 -8.28
N ARG A 376 32.14 -5.05 -8.91
CA ARG A 376 32.18 -4.26 -10.15
C ARG A 376 31.40 -4.99 -11.22
N MET A 377 30.40 -4.30 -11.73
CA MET A 377 29.60 -4.77 -12.85
C MET A 377 30.44 -4.46 -14.08
N ASP A 378 30.96 -5.49 -14.74
CA ASP A 378 31.70 -5.34 -15.99
C ASP A 378 30.76 -4.72 -17.02
N LEU A 379 30.82 -3.39 -17.16
CA LEU A 379 30.21 -2.70 -18.27
C LEU A 379 30.97 -3.15 -19.53
N PRO A 380 30.30 -3.71 -20.55
CA PRO A 380 30.98 -4.02 -21.79
C PRO A 380 31.65 -2.75 -22.30
N LYS A 381 32.95 -2.85 -22.61
CA LYS A 381 33.71 -1.72 -23.19
C LYS A 381 32.95 -1.22 -24.42
N SER A 382 32.71 0.08 -24.43
CA SER A 382 32.02 0.85 -25.49
C SER A 382 32.44 0.48 -26.89
#